data_AF-A0A1G9RLB2-F1
#
_entry.id   AF-A0A1G9RLB2-F1
#
_cell.length_a   1.000
_cell.length_b   1.000
_cell.length_c   1.000
_cell.angle_alpha   90.00
_cell.angle_beta   90.00
_cell.angle_gamma   90.00
#
_symmetry.space_group_name_H-M   'P 1'
#
loop_
_entity.id
_entity.type
_entity.pdbx_description
1 polymer ?
#
loop_
_entity_poly.entity_id
_entity_poly.type
_entity_poly.pdbx_seq_one_letter_code
_entity_poly.pdbx_strand_id
1 'polypeptide(L)'
;MRKLRSKQAISIDLDHMQTLHAEAIEQLDLLKTALEAAEQAKDTMRDNLDTMAANHWQAYMDVLHMICMHDEAMNNALKKFGVKMRDDNFDKREQQPGISRLLLLFLLTALIRRHRRMVYVYSLRGEPMNDYLKESLTMEREHMADLITMIHSSM
;
A
#
# COMPACT_ATOMS: atom_id res chain seq x y z
N MET A 1 26.54 -14.59 -29.53
CA MET A 1 25.11 -14.31 -29.26
C MET A 1 24.78 -14.73 -27.82
N ARG A 2 24.57 -13.78 -26.90
CA ARG A 2 24.14 -14.08 -25.53
C ARG A 2 22.66 -14.47 -25.55
N LYS A 3 22.33 -15.68 -25.08
CA LYS A 3 20.94 -16.13 -24.91
C LYS A 3 20.27 -15.20 -23.90
N LEU A 4 19.28 -14.42 -24.37
CA LEU A 4 18.32 -13.73 -23.52
C LEU A 4 17.63 -14.79 -22.66
N ARG A 5 17.93 -14.82 -21.37
CA ARG A 5 17.12 -15.57 -20.41
C ARG A 5 15.72 -14.96 -20.47
N SER A 6 14.76 -15.69 -21.02
CA SER A 6 13.35 -15.40 -20.82
C SER A 6 13.12 -15.39 -19.31
N LYS A 7 12.79 -14.22 -18.73
CA LYS A 7 12.21 -14.15 -17.39
C LYS A 7 10.97 -15.04 -17.45
N GLN A 8 11.03 -16.23 -16.86
CA GLN A 8 9.82 -16.99 -16.60
C GLN A 8 8.94 -16.09 -15.73
N ALA A 9 7.69 -15.88 -16.16
CA ALA A 9 6.71 -15.18 -15.35
C ALA A 9 6.65 -15.94 -14.02
N ILE A 10 7.03 -15.26 -12.93
CA ILE A 10 6.86 -15.80 -11.59
C ILE A 10 5.36 -16.00 -11.43
N SER A 11 4.91 -17.26 -11.36
CA SER A 11 3.52 -17.55 -11.03
C SER A 11 3.26 -16.95 -9.66
N ILE A 12 2.36 -15.96 -9.61
CA ILE A 12 1.99 -15.29 -8.36
C ILE A 12 1.46 -16.34 -7.39
N ASP A 13 2.09 -16.48 -6.23
CA ASP A 13 1.58 -17.31 -5.14
C ASP A 13 0.41 -16.56 -4.49
N LEU A 14 -0.82 -17.01 -4.79
CA LEU A 14 -2.04 -16.34 -4.34
C LEU A 14 -2.23 -16.40 -2.82
N ASP A 15 -1.76 -17.46 -2.15
CA ASP A 15 -1.87 -17.58 -0.70
C ASP A 15 -0.84 -16.66 -0.02
N HIS A 16 0.37 -16.55 -0.58
CA HIS A 16 1.35 -15.57 -0.14
C HIS A 16 0.89 -14.12 -0.35
N MET A 17 0.29 -13.81 -1.51
CA MET A 17 -0.27 -12.48 -1.78
C MET A 17 -1.39 -12.11 -0.82
N GLN A 18 -2.30 -13.05 -0.50
CA GLN A 18 -3.31 -12.82 0.53
C GLN A 18 -2.69 -12.47 1.88
N THR A 19 -1.62 -13.17 2.26
CA THR A 19 -0.88 -12.91 3.50
C THR A 19 -0.28 -11.50 3.51
N LEU A 20 0.40 -11.10 2.43
CA LEU A 20 0.98 -9.75 2.32
C LEU A 20 -0.08 -8.65 2.36
N HIS A 21 -1.21 -8.84 1.67
CA HIS A 21 -2.29 -7.86 1.73
C HIS A 21 -2.98 -7.81 3.10
N ALA A 22 -3.04 -8.93 3.84
CA ALA A 22 -3.53 -8.96 5.22
C ALA A 22 -2.59 -8.22 6.18
N GLU A 23 -1.28 -8.42 6.05
CA GLU A 23 -0.28 -7.70 6.84
C GLU A 23 -0.31 -6.18 6.55
N ALA A 24 -0.48 -5.81 5.28
CA ALA A 24 -0.67 -4.41 4.91
C ALA A 24 -1.92 -3.79 5.56
N ILE A 25 -3.04 -4.54 5.64
CA ILE A 25 -4.24 -4.08 6.35
C ILE A 25 -3.95 -3.85 7.82
N GLU A 26 -3.23 -4.77 8.47
CA GLU A 26 -2.89 -4.65 9.89
C GLU A 26 -2.06 -3.39 10.17
N GLN A 27 -1.02 -3.13 9.37
CA GLN A 27 -0.21 -1.91 9.51
C GLN A 27 -1.05 -0.63 9.32
N LEU A 28 -1.96 -0.63 8.34
CA LEU A 28 -2.84 0.53 8.10
C LEU A 28 -3.89 0.72 9.21
N ASP A 29 -4.45 -0.35 9.77
CA ASP A 29 -5.39 -0.28 10.90
C ASP A 29 -4.69 0.22 12.18
N LEU A 30 -3.44 -0.20 12.43
CA LEU A 30 -2.62 0.30 13.55
C LEU A 30 -2.26 1.78 13.38
N LEU A 31 -1.82 2.18 12.18
CA LEU A 31 -1.60 3.59 11.82
C LEU A 31 -2.86 4.43 12.08
N LYS A 32 -4.00 3.97 11.56
CA LYS A 32 -5.28 4.66 11.74
C LYS A 32 -5.64 4.81 13.21
N THR A 33 -5.48 3.75 14.00
CA THR A 33 -5.75 3.76 15.45
C THR A 33 -4.86 4.76 16.19
N ALA A 34 -3.56 4.81 15.84
CA ALA A 34 -2.63 5.77 16.43
C ALA A 34 -3.03 7.22 16.13
N LEU A 35 -3.44 7.50 14.89
CA LEU A 35 -3.92 8.83 14.47
C LEU A 35 -5.22 9.23 15.17
N GLU A 36 -6.18 8.30 15.31
CA GLU A 36 -7.44 8.54 16.03
C GLU A 36 -7.19 8.81 17.52
N ALA A 37 -6.29 8.06 18.15
CA ALA A 37 -5.91 8.29 19.54
C ALA A 37 -5.16 9.62 19.73
N ALA A 38 -4.31 10.00 18.78
CA ALA A 38 -3.53 11.24 18.83
C ALA A 38 -4.42 12.50 18.84
N GLU A 39 -5.61 12.44 18.24
CA GLU A 39 -6.60 13.53 18.29
C GLU A 39 -7.13 13.81 19.71
N GLN A 40 -7.18 12.79 20.56
CA GLN A 40 -7.68 12.92 21.94
C GLN A 40 -6.55 13.10 22.96
N ALA A 41 -5.31 12.84 22.56
CA ALA A 41 -4.13 12.95 23.40
C ALA A 41 -3.58 14.38 23.48
N LYS A 42 -2.81 14.66 24.53
CA LYS A 42 -2.07 15.92 24.72
C LYS A 42 -0.60 15.63 24.99
N ASP A 43 0.23 16.64 24.76
CA ASP A 43 1.65 16.67 25.11
C ASP A 43 2.41 15.44 24.57
N THR A 44 3.29 14.86 25.39
CA THR A 44 4.18 13.75 25.02
C THR A 44 3.44 12.51 24.53
N MET A 45 2.20 12.28 24.97
CA MET A 45 1.39 11.14 24.50
C MET A 45 1.01 11.33 23.02
N ARG A 46 0.68 12.56 22.62
CA ARG A 46 0.36 12.87 21.22
C ARG A 46 1.59 12.67 20.33
N ASP A 47 2.74 13.18 20.76
CA ASP A 47 4.00 13.05 20.00
C ASP A 47 4.42 11.58 19.83
N ASN A 48 4.24 10.76 20.88
CA ASN A 48 4.49 9.32 20.82
C ASN A 48 3.55 8.62 19.83
N LEU A 49 2.27 8.97 19.81
CA LEU A 49 1.28 8.41 18.88
C LEU A 49 1.55 8.83 17.44
N ASP A 50 1.95 10.08 17.20
CA ASP A 50 2.35 10.56 15.88
C ASP A 50 3.63 9.84 15.38
N THR A 51 4.57 9.54 16.28
CA THR A 51 5.73 8.70 15.97
C THR A 51 5.34 7.26 15.63
N MET A 52 4.42 6.66 16.40
CA MET A 52 3.90 5.32 16.12
C MET A 52 3.20 5.26 14.75
N ALA A 53 2.40 6.27 14.42
CA ALA A 53 1.77 6.41 13.11
C ALA A 53 2.83 6.40 11.99
N ALA A 54 3.87 7.23 12.08
CA ALA A 54 4.94 7.26 11.09
C ALA A 54 5.63 5.89 10.92
N ASN A 55 5.86 5.17 12.03
CA ASN A 55 6.46 3.84 12.00
C ASN A 55 5.56 2.81 11.28
N HIS A 56 4.25 2.82 11.56
CA HIS A 56 3.31 1.92 10.88
C HIS A 56 3.16 2.24 9.39
N TRP A 57 3.25 3.53 9.00
CA TRP A 57 3.32 3.89 7.59
C TRP A 57 4.57 3.33 6.91
N GLN A 58 5.73 3.43 7.55
CA GLN A 58 6.97 2.87 6.98
C GLN A 58 6.91 1.34 6.89
N ALA A 59 6.38 0.66 7.91
CA ALA A 59 6.17 -0.79 7.88
C ALA A 59 5.21 -1.20 6.76
N TYR A 60 4.13 -0.44 6.56
CA TYR A 60 3.22 -0.63 5.42
C TYR A 60 3.95 -0.50 4.08
N MET A 61 4.83 0.50 3.91
CA MET A 61 5.60 0.68 2.68
C MET A 61 6.58 -0.47 2.42
N ASP A 62 7.15 -1.07 3.47
CA ASP A 62 8.00 -2.26 3.34
C ASP A 62 7.18 -3.50 2.89
N VAL A 63 5.97 -3.71 3.44
CA VAL A 63 5.04 -4.76 2.97
C VAL A 63 4.61 -4.52 1.52
N LEU A 64 4.33 -3.26 1.16
CA LEU A 64 4.00 -2.88 -0.20
C LEU A 64 5.13 -3.18 -1.19
N HIS A 65 6.38 -2.98 -0.76
CA HIS A 65 7.54 -3.38 -1.57
C HIS A 65 7.56 -4.89 -1.83
N MET A 66 7.27 -5.71 -0.82
CA MET A 66 7.15 -7.17 -0.99
C MET A 66 6.02 -7.52 -1.97
N ILE A 67 4.86 -6.87 -1.85
CA ILE A 67 3.75 -7.03 -2.82
C ILE A 67 4.23 -6.71 -4.24
N CYS A 68 4.98 -5.63 -4.46
CA CYS A 68 5.52 -5.26 -5.77
C CYS A 68 6.55 -6.25 -6.33
N MET A 69 7.28 -6.95 -5.47
CA MET A 69 8.21 -8.01 -5.90
C MET A 69 7.47 -9.23 -6.47
N HIS A 70 6.25 -9.48 -5.99
CA HIS A 70 5.41 -10.60 -6.43
C HIS A 70 4.35 -10.22 -7.46
N ASP A 71 3.93 -8.95 -7.51
CA ASP A 71 2.96 -8.40 -8.46
C ASP A 71 3.58 -7.28 -9.30
N GLU A 72 4.06 -7.63 -10.49
CA GLU A 72 4.68 -6.69 -11.43
C GLU A 72 3.68 -5.61 -11.91
N ALA A 73 2.39 -5.94 -12.03
CA ALA A 73 1.37 -4.96 -12.42
C ALA A 73 1.19 -3.89 -11.33
N MET A 74 1.26 -4.28 -10.05
CA MET A 74 1.22 -3.34 -8.94
C MET A 74 2.45 -2.43 -8.93
N ASN A 75 3.64 -3.00 -9.14
CA ASN A 75 4.88 -2.22 -9.25
C ASN A 75 4.79 -1.17 -10.38
N ASN A 76 4.24 -1.56 -11.53
CA ASN A 76 4.07 -0.66 -12.67
C ASN A 76 3.04 0.45 -12.38
N ALA A 77 1.94 0.13 -11.69
CA ALA A 77 0.97 1.13 -11.25
C ALA A 77 1.64 2.16 -10.33
N LEU A 78 2.38 1.72 -9.32
CA LEU A 78 3.06 2.65 -8.38
C LEU A 78 4.08 3.56 -9.07
N LYS A 79 4.86 3.02 -10.02
CA LYS A 79 5.77 3.83 -10.83
C LYS A 79 5.06 4.89 -11.67
N LYS A 80 3.90 4.57 -12.25
CA LYS A 80 3.07 5.51 -13.02
C LYS A 80 2.64 6.71 -12.18
N PHE A 81 2.35 6.49 -10.90
CA PHE A 81 1.96 7.53 -9.96
C PHE A 81 3.14 8.17 -9.20
N GLY A 82 4.38 7.88 -9.60
CA GLY A 82 5.58 8.52 -9.06
C GLY A 82 6.05 8.01 -7.70
N VAL A 83 5.48 6.92 -7.19
CA VAL A 83 5.92 6.30 -5.92
C VAL A 83 7.23 5.56 -6.17
N LYS A 84 8.33 6.11 -5.66
CA LYS A 84 9.64 5.46 -5.69
C LYS A 84 9.78 4.54 -4.48
N MET A 85 9.88 3.24 -4.74
CA MET A 85 10.31 2.28 -3.72
C MET A 85 11.77 2.53 -3.36
N ARG A 86 12.14 2.19 -2.12
CA ARG A 86 13.35 2.54 -1.34
C ARG A 86 14.75 2.45 -2.01
N ASP A 87 14.87 2.09 -3.28
CA ASP A 87 16.16 2.00 -4.00
C ASP A 87 16.66 3.33 -4.61
N ASP A 88 15.87 4.41 -4.53
CA ASP A 88 16.31 5.75 -4.94
C ASP A 88 16.39 6.66 -3.72
N ASN A 89 17.61 7.15 -3.42
CA ASN A 89 17.92 8.10 -2.35
C ASN A 89 16.81 9.16 -2.15
N PHE A 90 16.19 9.15 -0.98
CA PHE A 90 15.20 10.16 -0.60
C PHE A 90 15.88 11.50 -0.32
N ASP A 91 15.68 12.46 -1.22
CA ASP A 91 15.78 13.88 -0.86
C ASP A 91 14.67 14.20 0.13
N LYS A 92 15.05 14.69 1.29
CA LYS A 92 14.17 15.32 2.27
C LYS A 92 13.56 16.57 1.66
N ARG A 93 12.52 16.42 0.83
CA ARG A 93 11.67 17.55 0.49
C ARG A 93 10.83 17.86 1.71
N GLU A 94 10.89 19.11 2.14
CA GLU A 94 10.03 19.66 3.19
C GLU A 94 8.56 19.39 2.83
N GLN A 95 8.00 18.34 3.45
CA GLN A 95 6.59 17.98 3.33
C GLN A 95 5.77 19.09 4.00
N GLN A 96 4.92 19.74 3.22
CA GLN A 96 3.96 20.70 3.76
C GLN A 96 2.84 19.92 4.44
N PRO A 97 2.51 20.17 5.73
CA PRO A 97 1.39 19.52 6.40
C PRO A 97 0.09 20.12 5.87
N GLY A 98 -0.43 19.57 4.78
CA GLY A 98 -1.54 20.17 4.02
C GLY A 98 -2.89 19.47 4.18
N ILE A 99 -2.93 18.24 4.68
CA ILE A 99 -4.17 17.45 4.75
C ILE A 99 -4.69 17.42 6.18
N SER A 100 -5.98 17.75 6.35
CA SER A 100 -6.70 17.54 7.60
C SER A 100 -6.59 16.08 8.04
N ARG A 101 -6.25 15.80 9.31
CA ARG A 101 -6.15 14.42 9.83
C ARG A 101 -7.41 13.60 9.55
N LEU A 102 -8.58 14.24 9.51
CA LEU A 102 -9.85 13.60 9.12
C LEU A 102 -9.81 13.06 7.68
N LEU A 103 -9.28 13.83 6.73
CA LEU A 103 -9.13 13.38 5.35
C LEU A 103 -8.10 12.24 5.27
N LEU A 104 -7.00 12.30 6.02
CA LEU A 104 -6.05 11.19 6.11
C LEU A 104 -6.72 9.89 6.62
N LEU A 105 -7.57 9.96 7.65
CA LEU A 105 -8.33 8.81 8.15
C LEU A 105 -9.28 8.22 7.10
N PHE A 106 -9.90 9.07 6.26
CA PHE A 106 -10.73 8.61 5.15
C PHE A 106 -9.91 7.95 4.03
N LEU A 107 -8.76 8.52 3.69
CA LEU A 107 -7.85 7.94 2.70
C LEU A 107 -7.32 6.57 3.17
N LEU A 108 -6.91 6.45 4.43
CA LEU A 108 -6.51 5.18 5.04
C LEU A 108 -7.65 4.15 4.99
N THR A 109 -8.86 4.55 5.34
CA THR A 109 -10.03 3.68 5.28
C THR A 109 -10.30 3.20 3.84
N ALA A 110 -10.16 4.08 2.85
CA ALA A 110 -10.29 3.71 1.44
C ALA A 110 -9.20 2.70 1.03
N LEU A 111 -7.94 2.95 1.39
CA LEU A 111 -6.82 2.07 1.06
C LEU A 111 -6.98 0.67 1.67
N ILE A 112 -7.38 0.60 2.94
CA ILE A 112 -7.68 -0.67 3.62
C ILE A 112 -8.76 -1.46 2.87
N ARG A 113 -9.82 -0.80 2.39
CA ARG A 113 -10.86 -1.46 1.60
C ARG A 113 -10.32 -2.04 0.29
N ARG A 114 -9.37 -1.35 -0.36
CA ARG A 114 -8.70 -1.84 -1.56
C ARG A 114 -7.86 -3.08 -1.28
N HIS A 115 -7.08 -3.11 -0.19
CA HIS A 115 -6.38 -4.33 0.22
C HIS A 115 -7.35 -5.48 0.51
N ARG A 116 -8.47 -5.24 1.21
CA ARG A 116 -9.49 -6.27 1.46
C ARG A 116 -10.10 -6.81 0.16
N ARG A 117 -10.29 -5.95 -0.83
CA ARG A 117 -10.74 -6.36 -2.17
C ARG A 117 -9.71 -7.25 -2.86
N MET A 118 -8.42 -6.92 -2.77
CA MET A 118 -7.34 -7.76 -3.31
C MET A 118 -7.31 -9.14 -2.64
N VAL A 119 -7.38 -9.21 -1.30
CA VAL A 119 -7.49 -10.48 -0.56
C VAL A 119 -8.68 -11.30 -1.05
N TYR A 120 -9.86 -10.68 -1.18
CA TYR A 120 -11.05 -11.35 -1.67
C TYR A 120 -10.84 -11.91 -3.08
N VAL A 121 -10.33 -11.11 -4.02
CA VAL A 121 -10.13 -11.58 -5.40
C VAL A 121 -9.10 -12.72 -5.45
N TYR A 122 -8.00 -12.66 -4.70
CA TYR A 122 -7.03 -13.74 -4.64
C TYR A 122 -7.55 -15.01 -3.96
N SER A 123 -8.54 -14.89 -3.06
CA SER A 123 -9.21 -16.05 -2.45
C SER A 123 -10.14 -16.81 -3.41
N LEU A 124 -10.59 -16.17 -4.50
CA LEU A 124 -11.44 -16.80 -5.50
C LEU A 124 -10.62 -17.81 -6.32
N ARG A 125 -10.65 -19.08 -5.90
CA ARG A 125 -10.01 -20.20 -6.63
C ARG A 125 -10.84 -20.55 -7.87
N GLY A 126 -10.31 -20.31 -9.06
CA GLY A 126 -10.92 -20.77 -10.31
C GLY A 126 -10.20 -20.22 -11.55
N GLU A 127 -9.53 -21.10 -12.30
CA GLU A 127 -9.19 -20.80 -13.69
C GLU A 127 -10.33 -21.21 -14.62
N PRO A 128 -10.64 -20.41 -15.67
CA PRO A 128 -10.08 -19.09 -15.93
C PRO A 128 -10.75 -18.00 -15.06
N MET A 129 -9.93 -17.08 -14.54
CA MET A 129 -10.42 -15.88 -13.89
C MET A 129 -11.21 -15.04 -14.91
N ASN A 130 -12.49 -14.78 -14.62
CA ASN A 130 -13.38 -13.99 -15.48
C ASN A 130 -12.71 -12.66 -15.86
N ASP A 131 -12.85 -12.22 -17.11
CA ASP A 131 -12.25 -10.97 -17.59
C ASP A 131 -12.66 -9.76 -16.74
N TYR A 132 -13.87 -9.78 -16.17
CA TYR A 132 -14.29 -8.80 -15.16
C TYR A 132 -13.37 -8.74 -13.93
N LEU A 133 -12.89 -9.88 -13.42
CA LEU A 133 -11.99 -9.93 -12.27
C LEU A 133 -10.59 -9.43 -12.61
N LYS A 134 -10.12 -9.69 -13.85
CA LYS A 134 -8.84 -9.14 -14.32
C LYS A 134 -8.88 -7.63 -14.43
N GLU A 135 -9.94 -7.08 -15.02
CA GLU A 135 -10.15 -5.63 -15.10
C GLU A 135 -10.28 -5.00 -13.71
N SER A 136 -11.06 -5.64 -12.82
CA SER A 136 -11.18 -5.23 -11.43
C SER A 136 -9.82 -5.16 -10.75
N LEU A 137 -8.96 -6.17 -10.87
CA LEU A 137 -7.61 -6.15 -10.27
C LEU A 137 -6.73 -5.01 -10.80
N THR A 138 -6.81 -4.71 -12.10
CA THR A 138 -6.08 -3.57 -12.67
C THR A 138 -6.54 -2.26 -12.06
N MET A 139 -7.85 -2.03 -11.99
CA MET A 139 -8.42 -0.83 -11.36
C MET A 139 -8.08 -0.74 -9.87
N GLU A 140 -8.12 -1.85 -9.13
CA GLU A 140 -7.75 -1.85 -7.70
C GLU A 140 -6.29 -1.43 -7.51
N ARG A 141 -5.34 -1.92 -8.32
CA ARG A 141 -3.93 -1.51 -8.24
C ARG A 141 -3.72 -0.03 -8.53
N GLU A 142 -4.39 0.50 -9.55
CA GLU A 142 -4.31 1.94 -9.88
C GLU A 142 -4.89 2.81 -8.76
N HIS A 143 -6.07 2.46 -8.23
CA HIS A 143 -6.64 3.18 -7.09
C HIS A 143 -5.77 3.10 -5.84
N MET A 144 -5.16 1.94 -5.57
CA MET A 144 -4.21 1.81 -4.46
C MET A 144 -3.02 2.73 -4.67
N ALA A 145 -2.41 2.73 -5.85
CA ALA A 145 -1.27 3.60 -6.15
C ALA A 145 -1.61 5.10 -5.95
N ASP A 146 -2.77 5.54 -6.42
CA ASP A 146 -3.23 6.92 -6.26
C ASP A 146 -3.44 7.29 -4.78
N LEU A 147 -4.14 6.44 -4.02
CA LEU A 147 -4.34 6.63 -2.58
C LEU A 147 -3.02 6.68 -1.81
N ILE A 148 -2.07 5.79 -2.16
CA ILE A 148 -0.74 5.75 -1.54
C ILE A 148 0.01 7.05 -1.81
N THR A 149 -0.03 7.57 -3.04
CA THR A 149 0.59 8.85 -3.37
C THR A 149 -0.03 10.00 -2.59
N MET A 150 -1.36 10.05 -2.47
CA MET A 150 -2.05 11.09 -1.70
C MET A 150 -1.67 11.06 -0.22
N ILE A 151 -1.63 9.85 0.38
CA ILE A 151 -1.26 9.66 1.78
C ILE A 151 0.22 10.00 2.00
N HIS A 152 1.11 9.50 1.14
CA HIS A 152 2.54 9.75 1.26
C HIS A 152 2.91 11.23 1.12
N SER A 153 2.18 11.97 0.29
CA SER A 153 2.37 13.42 0.15
C SER A 153 1.84 14.22 1.35
N SER A 154 1.09 13.58 2.23
CA SER A 154 0.38 14.22 3.35
C SER A 154 0.92 13.90 4.74
N MET A 155 1.71 12.83 4.84
CA MET A 155 2.50 12.46 6.02
C MET A 155 3.89 13.06 5.91
#